data_AF-A0AAV7CV19-F1
#
_entry.id   AF-A0AAV7CV19-F1
#
_cell.length_a   1.000
_cell.length_b   1.000
_cell.length_c   1.000
_cell.angle_alpha   90.00
_cell.angle_beta   90.00
_cell.angle_gamma   90.00
#
_symmetry.space_group_name_H-M   'P 1'
#
loop_
_entity.id
_entity.type
_entity.pdbx_description
1 polymer ?
#
loop_
_entity_poly.entity_id
_entity_poly.type
_entity_poly.pdbx_seq_one_letter_code
_entity_poly.pdbx_strand_id
1 'polypeptide(L)'
;LPWHAPVEWREECNWAGKDINLECMNYVKVLQLYNRTHLFTCGTGAYHPVCSLLHVGQRSDDAVFKLDTTRLEDGKGRCPYDPKHTAAAILVGKKRRFRFVSHL
;
A
#
# COMPACT_ATOMS: atom_id res chain seq x y z
N LEU A 1 -8.58 -1.19 10.99
CA LEU A 1 -8.14 0.20 10.75
C LEU A 1 -8.37 0.51 9.27
N PRO A 2 -9.31 1.39 8.93
CA PRO A 2 -9.56 1.77 7.53
C PRO A 2 -8.40 2.61 6.97
N TRP A 3 -7.89 2.25 5.78
CA TRP A 3 -6.86 3.03 5.07
C TRP A 3 -7.40 3.49 3.72
N HIS A 4 -8.25 4.51 3.76
CA HIS A 4 -8.87 5.09 2.56
C HIS A 4 -7.89 5.99 1.80
N ALA A 5 -8.14 6.15 0.50
CA ALA A 5 -7.53 7.23 -0.26
C ALA A 5 -8.13 8.58 0.20
N PRO A 6 -7.34 9.67 0.24
CA PRO A 6 -7.84 11.02 0.41
C PRO A 6 -8.94 11.36 -0.60
N VAL A 7 -9.87 12.22 -0.23
CA VAL A 7 -11.02 12.58 -1.08
C VAL A 7 -10.53 13.20 -2.39
N GLU A 8 -9.51 14.03 -2.31
CA GLU A 8 -8.89 14.74 -3.43
C GLU A 8 -8.39 13.74 -4.49
N TRP A 9 -7.68 12.68 -4.07
CA TRP A 9 -7.20 11.64 -4.99
C TRP A 9 -8.34 10.83 -5.60
N ARG A 10 -9.43 10.62 -4.85
CA ARG A 10 -10.61 9.93 -5.39
C ARG A 10 -11.32 10.77 -6.45
N GLU A 11 -11.40 12.08 -6.25
CA GLU A 11 -11.97 13.03 -7.21
C GLU A 11 -11.10 13.13 -8.47
N GLU A 12 -9.78 13.25 -8.31
CA GLU A 12 -8.83 13.25 -9.43
C GLU A 12 -8.92 11.95 -10.26
N CYS A 13 -8.97 10.80 -9.58
CA CYS A 13 -9.17 9.49 -10.21
C CYS A 13 -10.49 9.42 -11.00
N ASN A 14 -11.57 9.96 -10.44
CA ASN A 14 -12.88 9.99 -11.10
C ASN A 14 -12.90 10.95 -12.30
N TRP A 15 -12.27 12.12 -12.19
CA TRP A 15 -12.09 13.05 -13.33
C TRP A 15 -11.25 12.45 -14.46
N ALA A 16 -10.34 11.52 -14.13
CA ALA A 16 -9.61 10.72 -15.11
C ALA A 16 -10.46 9.60 -15.76
N GLY A 17 -11.77 9.51 -15.44
CA GLY A 17 -12.72 8.59 -16.06
C GLY A 17 -12.76 7.18 -15.45
N LYS A 18 -12.26 7.01 -14.22
CA LYS A 18 -12.27 5.74 -13.50
C LYS A 18 -13.52 5.56 -12.64
N ASP A 19 -13.90 4.32 -12.38
CA ASP A 19 -15.06 4.02 -11.54
C ASP A 19 -14.82 4.41 -10.07
N ILE A 20 -15.64 5.32 -9.54
CA ILE A 20 -15.50 5.86 -8.17
C ILE A 20 -15.59 4.80 -7.06
N ASN A 21 -16.27 3.68 -7.33
CA ASN A 21 -16.55 2.61 -6.36
C ASN A 21 -15.62 1.40 -6.54
N LEU A 22 -15.19 1.12 -7.77
CA LEU A 22 -14.39 -0.07 -8.11
C LEU A 22 -12.90 0.22 -8.35
N GLU A 23 -12.55 1.47 -8.66
CA GLU A 23 -11.21 1.83 -9.10
C GLU A 23 -10.59 2.93 -8.21
N CYS A 24 -11.38 3.93 -7.82
CA CYS A 24 -10.91 5.06 -7.01
C CYS A 24 -10.95 4.79 -5.50
N MET A 25 -10.43 3.63 -5.11
CA MET A 25 -10.23 3.24 -3.72
C MET A 25 -8.77 2.86 -3.50
N ASN A 26 -8.36 2.79 -2.23
CA ASN A 26 -7.05 2.28 -1.88
C ASN A 26 -7.11 0.76 -1.69
N TYR A 27 -6.58 0.02 -2.66
CA TYR A 27 -6.47 -1.44 -2.59
C TYR A 27 -5.07 -1.82 -2.15
N VAL A 28 -4.94 -2.50 -1.01
CA VAL A 28 -3.64 -3.00 -0.55
C VAL A 28 -3.16 -4.10 -1.50
N LYS A 29 -1.94 -3.92 -2.04
CA LYS A 29 -1.31 -4.85 -3.00
C LYS A 29 -0.04 -5.48 -2.49
N VAL A 30 0.60 -4.85 -1.52
CA VAL A 30 1.84 -5.33 -0.92
C VAL A 30 1.66 -5.37 0.58
N LEU A 31 1.97 -6.51 1.19
CA LEU A 31 2.10 -6.66 2.64
C LEU A 31 3.29 -7.57 2.91
N GLN A 32 4.35 -7.04 3.52
CA GLN A 32 5.62 -7.73 3.71
C GLN A 32 6.20 -7.46 5.09
N LEU A 33 6.88 -8.43 5.70
CA LEU A 33 7.54 -8.24 6.98
C LEU A 33 8.72 -7.27 6.84
N TYR A 34 8.72 -6.18 7.61
CA TYR A 34 9.77 -5.16 7.55
C TYR A 34 10.81 -5.32 8.67
N ASN A 35 10.32 -5.58 9.88
CA ASN A 35 11.09 -5.92 11.06
C ASN A 35 10.21 -6.76 12.02
N ARG A 36 10.70 -7.06 13.22
CA ARG A 36 9.96 -7.91 14.19
C ARG A 36 8.60 -7.37 14.62
N THR A 37 8.35 -6.08 14.48
CA THR A 37 7.14 -5.41 14.99
C THR A 37 6.34 -4.69 13.92
N HIS A 38 6.86 -4.57 12.69
CA HIS A 38 6.24 -3.81 11.61
C HIS A 38 6.15 -4.61 10.32
N LEU A 39 5.02 -4.46 9.65
CA LEU A 39 4.84 -4.80 8.26
C LEU A 39 5.01 -3.55 7.41
N PHE A 40 5.61 -3.71 6.24
CA PHE A 40 5.55 -2.73 5.18
C PHE A 40 4.34 -3.02 4.30
N THR A 41 3.54 -2.00 4.04
CA THR A 41 2.32 -2.11 3.24
C THR A 41 2.29 -1.05 2.15
N CYS A 42 1.79 -1.40 0.97
CA CYS A 42 1.47 -0.44 -0.08
C CYS A 42 0.10 -0.72 -0.68
N GLY A 43 -0.59 0.34 -1.08
CA GLY A 43 -1.85 0.25 -1.79
C GLY A 43 -1.92 1.21 -2.99
N THR A 44 -2.93 1.02 -3.82
CA THR A 44 -3.13 1.77 -5.08
C THR A 44 -3.46 3.24 -4.85
N GLY A 45 -3.97 3.60 -3.67
CA GLY A 45 -4.31 4.97 -3.28
C GLY A 45 -5.18 5.71 -4.28
N ALA A 46 -6.19 5.05 -4.87
CA ALA A 46 -7.01 5.61 -5.96
C ALA A 46 -6.17 6.14 -7.13
N TYR A 47 -5.28 5.31 -7.68
CA TYR A 47 -4.30 5.70 -8.71
C TYR A 47 -3.22 6.69 -8.23
N HIS A 48 -3.03 6.85 -6.92
CA HIS A 48 -1.86 7.49 -6.29
C HIS A 48 -1.19 6.49 -5.34
N PRO A 49 -0.36 5.55 -5.86
CA PRO A 49 0.17 4.46 -5.06
C PRO A 49 0.99 5.00 -3.88
N VAL A 50 0.71 4.50 -2.69
CA VAL A 50 1.33 4.93 -1.44
C VAL A 50 1.72 3.75 -0.58
N CYS A 51 2.77 3.93 0.23
CA CYS A 51 3.27 2.94 1.16
C CYS A 51 3.36 3.50 2.58
N SER A 52 3.30 2.62 3.58
CA SER A 52 3.46 2.96 4.99
C SER A 52 3.91 1.73 5.80
N LEU A 53 4.27 1.95 7.06
CA LEU A 53 4.52 0.90 8.04
C LEU A 53 3.26 0.67 8.89
N LEU A 54 2.90 -0.60 9.04
CA LEU A 54 1.86 -1.08 9.93
C LEU A 54 2.52 -1.73 11.14
N HIS A 55 2.33 -1.15 12.32
CA HIS A 55 2.77 -1.73 13.58
C HIS A 55 1.84 -2.89 13.95
N VAL A 56 2.42 -4.08 14.10
CA VAL A 56 1.73 -5.36 14.39
C VAL A 56 1.99 -5.91 15.81
N GLY A 57 2.87 -5.26 16.59
CA GLY A 57 3.35 -5.80 17.87
C GLY A 57 4.39 -6.92 17.68
N GLN A 58 4.96 -7.44 18.78
CA GLN A 58 6.04 -8.44 18.74
C GLN A 58 5.55 -9.88 18.94
N ARG A 59 4.43 -10.07 19.65
CA ARG A 59 3.82 -11.36 19.97
C ARG A 59 2.32 -11.30 19.69
N SER A 60 1.69 -12.47 19.50
CA SER A 60 0.24 -12.59 19.31
C SER A 60 -0.57 -11.95 20.43
N ASP A 61 -0.07 -12.07 21.66
CA ASP A 61 -0.77 -11.66 22.88
C ASP A 61 -0.74 -10.13 23.08
N ASP A 62 0.15 -9.44 22.34
CA ASP A 62 0.30 -7.97 22.30
C ASP A 62 0.05 -7.42 20.88
N ALA A 63 -0.83 -8.08 20.10
CA ALA A 63 -1.08 -7.68 18.72
C ALA A 63 -1.68 -6.26 18.67
N VAL A 64 -0.89 -5.32 18.15
CA VAL A 64 -1.33 -3.95 17.86
C VAL A 64 -1.62 -3.87 16.37
N PHE A 65 -2.61 -3.10 15.92
CA PHE A 65 -2.82 -2.85 14.49
C PHE A 65 -2.92 -1.35 14.24
N LYS A 66 -1.75 -0.70 14.11
CA LYS A 66 -1.66 0.76 13.95
C LYS A 66 -0.88 1.12 12.70
N LEU A 67 -1.57 1.74 11.74
CA LEU A 67 -0.96 2.25 10.52
C LEU A 67 -0.39 3.66 10.78
N ASP A 68 0.82 3.93 10.30
CA ASP A 68 1.39 5.28 10.33
C ASP A 68 0.92 6.09 9.11
N THR A 69 -0.23 6.75 9.23
CA THR A 69 -0.76 7.62 8.17
C THR A 69 -0.05 8.97 8.08
N THR A 70 0.84 9.29 9.04
CA THR A 70 1.59 10.56 9.04
C THR A 70 2.86 10.52 8.20
N ARG A 71 3.34 9.30 7.91
CA ARG A 71 4.57 9.04 7.16
C ARG A 71 4.29 8.16 5.95
N LEU A 72 3.43 8.65 5.05
CA LEU A 72 3.21 8.00 3.77
C LEU A 72 4.45 8.18 2.89
N GLU A 73 4.93 7.09 2.31
CA GLU A 73 5.98 7.07 1.28
C GLU A 73 5.35 6.93 -0.11
N ASP A 74 6.02 7.47 -1.13
CA ASP A 74 5.66 7.24 -2.52
C ASP A 74 5.72 5.75 -2.87
N GLY A 75 4.62 5.22 -3.40
CA GLY A 75 4.46 3.84 -3.80
C GLY A 75 4.78 3.58 -5.28
N LYS A 76 5.15 4.60 -6.06
CA LYS A 76 5.52 4.44 -7.46
C LYS A 76 6.66 3.42 -7.63
N GLY A 77 6.45 2.44 -8.51
CA GLY A 77 7.40 1.35 -8.74
C GLY A 77 7.48 0.32 -7.60
N ARG A 78 6.64 0.44 -6.57
CA ARG A 78 6.48 -0.52 -5.47
C ARG A 78 5.10 -1.17 -5.45
N CYS A 79 4.10 -0.46 -5.98
CA CYS A 79 2.68 -0.83 -5.99
C CYS A 79 2.08 -0.42 -7.35
N PRO A 80 1.13 -1.17 -7.93
CA PRO A 80 0.47 -0.74 -9.15
C PRO A 80 -0.49 0.42 -8.88
N TYR A 81 -0.80 1.14 -9.95
CA TYR A 81 -1.85 2.17 -9.95
C TYR A 81 -3.24 1.53 -10.06
N ASP A 82 -3.42 0.64 -11.06
CA ASP A 82 -4.68 -0.04 -11.33
C ASP A 82 -4.90 -1.20 -10.33
N PRO A 83 -6.04 -1.25 -9.63
CA PRO A 83 -6.36 -2.37 -8.73
C PRO A 83 -6.56 -3.71 -9.44
N LYS A 84 -6.71 -3.75 -10.77
CA LYS A 84 -6.81 -5.00 -11.55
C LYS A 84 -5.44 -5.56 -11.91
N HIS A 85 -4.37 -4.76 -11.81
CA HIS A 85 -3.02 -5.26 -12.05
C HIS A 85 -2.56 -6.19 -10.93
N THR A 86 -2.11 -7.37 -11.33
CA THR A 86 -1.46 -8.33 -10.43
C THR A 86 -0.11 -7.78 -10.01
N ALA A 87 0.20 -7.96 -8.73
CA ALA A 87 1.41 -7.45 -8.11
C ALA A 87 2.10 -8.59 -7.37
N ALA A 88 3.39 -8.79 -7.64
CA ALA A 88 4.27 -9.50 -6.74
C ALA A 88 5.36 -8.54 -6.26
N ALA A 89 5.59 -8.52 -4.95
CA ALA A 89 6.62 -7.69 -4.34
C ALA A 89 7.42 -8.52 -3.34
N ILE A 90 8.75 -8.40 -3.41
CA ILE A 90 9.66 -9.00 -2.44
C ILE A 90 10.57 -7.90 -1.86
N LEU A 91 10.79 -7.98 -0.55
CA LEU A 91 11.73 -7.12 0.15
C LEU A 91 13.13 -7.75 0.12
N VAL A 92 14.07 -7.14 -0.60
CA VAL A 92 15.42 -7.71 -0.80
C VAL A 92 16.51 -6.87 -0.12
N GLY A 93 17.33 -7.56 0.69
CA GLY A 93 18.60 -7.08 1.21
C GLY A 93 18.51 -6.08 2.38
N LYS A 94 19.68 -5.74 2.96
CA LYS A 94 19.82 -4.78 4.07
C LYS A 94 19.36 -3.35 3.72
N LYS A 95 19.40 -2.98 2.43
CA LYS A 95 18.91 -1.70 1.91
C LYS A 95 17.40 -1.71 1.60
N ARG A 96 16.69 -2.79 1.92
CA ARG A 96 15.22 -2.91 1.82
C ARG A 96 14.67 -2.44 0.47
N ARG A 97 15.27 -2.93 -0.63
CA ARG A 97 14.78 -2.63 -1.99
C ARG A 97 13.57 -3.48 -2.30
N PHE A 98 12.48 -2.84 -2.71
CA PHE A 98 11.30 -3.51 -3.26
C PHE A 98 11.51 -3.75 -4.73
N ARG A 99 11.36 -5.01 -5.16
CA ARG A 99 11.23 -5.35 -6.58
C ARG A 99 9.76 -5.60 -6.86
N PHE A 100 9.14 -4.67 -7.58
CA PHE A 100 7.82 -4.87 -8.14
C PHE A 100 7.95 -5.73 -9.40
N VAL A 101 7.32 -6.89 -9.41
CA VAL A 101 7.24 -7.74 -10.60
C VAL A 101 5.81 -7.61 -11.10
N SER A 102 5.63 -6.84 -12.18
CA SER A 102 4.35 -6.53 -12.79
C SER A 102 3.84 -7.61 -13.76
N HIS A 103 4.68 -8.59 -14.09
CA HIS A 103 4.38 -9.68 -15.02
C HIS A 103 4.83 -10.99 -14.38
N LEU A 104 3.90 -11.68 -13.72
CA LEU A 104 3.91 -13.13 -13.61
C LEU A 104 2.95 -13.66 -14.69
#